data_AF-A0A9X0CEN4-F1
#
_entry.id   AF-A0A9X0CEN4-F1
#
_cell.length_a   1.000
_cell.length_b   1.000
_cell.length_c   1.000
_cell.angle_alpha   90.00
_cell.angle_beta   90.00
_cell.angle_gamma   90.00
#
_symmetry.space_group_name_H-M   'P 1'
#
loop_
_entity.id
_entity.type
_entity.pdbx_description
1 polymer ?
#
loop_
_entity_poly.entity_id
_entity_poly.type
_entity_poly.pdbx_seq_one_letter_code
_entity_poly.pdbx_strand_id
1 'polypeptide(L)'
;MLAVIISAAFLLGLPLVTGWAYFHFHSGKITCVLEFHHHTIDKIYTGLLGLVIVIIPFGVITFCYTKVFLKVQKHRQRFMSTDSRISAPSLRLSVEEINITKTLFAMVLGFTLCWVPVFVIEFTDSATGNHSLHRRVYLLNVFLVTISAAINPVIYGVLNRTFRLEYYRLWSGCNCCSMEVWDVHREHGQNSKHKRAYTCT
;
A
#
# COMPACT_ATOMS: atom_id res chain seq x y z
N MET A 1 13.17 -1.83 2.17
CA MET A 1 11.86 -1.24 2.53
C MET A 1 11.43 -1.65 3.94
N LEU A 2 11.21 -2.93 4.23
CA LEU A 2 10.84 -3.38 5.59
C LEU A 2 11.84 -2.96 6.67
N ALA A 3 13.14 -3.15 6.43
CA ALA A 3 14.18 -2.70 7.36
C ALA A 3 14.16 -1.18 7.61
N VAL A 4 13.84 -0.38 6.59
CA VAL A 4 13.73 1.09 6.69
C VAL A 4 12.50 1.49 7.51
N ILE A 5 11.38 0.79 7.31
CA ILE A 5 10.14 1.02 8.08
C ILE A 5 10.36 0.62 9.54
N ILE A 6 11.00 -0.53 9.78
CA ILE A 6 11.33 -1.00 11.12
C ILE A 6 12.28 -0.01 11.80
N SER A 7 13.35 0.43 11.13
CA SER A 7 14.25 1.43 11.69
C SER A 7 13.54 2.75 11.97
N ALA A 8 12.65 3.21 11.08
CA ALA A 8 11.86 4.41 11.30
C ALA A 8 10.90 4.27 12.49
N ALA A 9 10.30 3.09 12.69
CA ALA A 9 9.45 2.80 13.84
C ALA A 9 10.24 2.81 15.17
N PHE A 10 11.47 2.30 15.18
CA PHE A 10 12.35 2.42 16.34
C PHE A 10 12.74 3.87 16.59
N LEU A 11 13.09 4.62 15.54
CA LEU A 11 13.38 6.05 15.66
C LEU A 11 12.17 6.82 16.21
N LEU A 12 10.94 6.46 15.81
CA LEU A 12 9.64 6.94 16.34
C LEU A 12 9.47 6.72 17.85
N GLY A 13 9.90 5.56 18.35
CA GLY A 13 9.80 5.23 19.77
C GLY A 13 10.88 5.87 20.65
N LEU A 14 12.05 6.21 20.10
CA LEU A 14 13.17 6.73 20.89
C LEU A 14 12.82 7.97 21.71
N PRO A 15 12.19 9.03 21.17
CA PRO A 15 11.86 10.22 21.97
C PRO A 15 10.92 9.96 23.15
N LEU A 16 10.04 8.96 23.03
CA LEU A 16 9.14 8.56 24.12
C LEU A 16 9.91 7.82 25.22
N VAL A 17 10.82 6.93 24.84
CA VAL A 17 11.64 6.16 25.79
C VAL A 17 12.65 7.05 26.49
N THR A 18 13.23 8.04 25.79
CA THR A 18 14.20 8.99 26.38
C THR A 18 13.53 10.15 27.12
N GLY A 19 12.20 10.26 27.11
CA GLY A 19 11.44 11.31 27.79
C GLY A 19 11.51 12.69 27.12
N TRP A 20 11.94 12.76 25.86
CA TRP A 20 12.06 14.02 25.11
C TRP A 20 10.73 14.48 24.50
N ALA A 21 9.80 13.55 24.32
CA ALA A 21 8.46 13.80 23.80
C ALA A 21 7.37 13.30 24.75
N TYR A 22 6.21 13.94 24.70
CA TYR A 22 5.04 13.61 25.50
C TYR A 22 3.77 13.66 24.64
N PHE A 23 2.74 12.92 25.05
CA PHE A 23 1.43 13.00 24.39
C PHE A 23 0.62 14.14 24.99
N HIS A 24 0.14 15.03 24.11
CA HIS A 24 -0.72 16.14 24.48
C HIS A 24 -1.95 16.18 23.59
N PHE A 25 -3.10 16.55 24.16
CA PHE A 25 -4.35 16.59 23.41
C PHE A 25 -4.42 17.89 22.58
N HIS A 26 -4.44 17.76 21.26
CA HIS A 26 -4.52 18.90 20.37
C HIS A 26 -5.97 19.18 19.96
N SER A 27 -6.56 20.24 20.53
CA SER A 27 -7.98 20.60 20.30
C SER A 27 -8.34 20.86 18.83
N GLY A 28 -7.41 21.41 18.03
CA GLY A 28 -7.61 21.62 16.59
C GLY A 28 -7.68 20.33 15.76
N LYS A 29 -6.94 19.28 16.15
CA LYS A 29 -6.89 17.97 15.49
C LYS A 29 -7.84 16.96 16.17
N ILE A 30 -8.40 17.29 17.34
CA ILE A 30 -9.31 16.42 18.13
C ILE A 30 -8.67 15.04 18.39
N THR A 31 -7.35 15.02 18.60
CA THR A 31 -6.56 13.79 18.81
C THR A 31 -5.39 14.08 19.74
N CYS A 32 -4.84 13.02 20.34
CA CYS A 32 -3.56 13.10 21.03
C CYS A 32 -2.44 13.13 19.99
N VAL A 33 -1.53 14.09 20.12
CA VAL A 33 -0.34 14.24 19.28
C VAL A 33 0.91 14.10 20.11
N LEU A 34 2.01 13.73 19.47
CA LEU A 34 3.33 13.67 20.08
C LEU A 34 3.97 15.06 19.99
N GLU A 35 4.24 15.69 21.13
CA GLU A 35 4.84 17.02 21.22
C GLU A 35 6.22 16.93 21.89
N PHE A 36 7.19 17.68 21.38
CA PHE A 36 8.56 17.69 21.91
C PHE A 36 8.78 18.89 22.82
N HIS A 37 9.60 18.73 23.86
CA HIS A 37 9.96 19.84 24.76
C HIS A 37 10.66 21.00 24.05
N HIS A 38 11.38 20.70 22.96
CA HIS A 38 12.10 21.69 22.17
C HIS A 38 11.58 21.72 20.74
N HIS A 39 11.08 22.87 20.30
CA HIS A 39 10.61 23.09 18.93
C HIS A 39 11.68 22.80 17.86
N THR A 40 12.96 22.99 18.16
CA THR A 40 14.06 22.66 17.24
C THR A 40 14.14 21.17 16.99
N ILE A 41 13.95 20.35 18.03
CA ILE A 41 13.94 18.90 17.92
C ILE A 41 12.71 18.45 17.13
N ASP A 42 11.55 19.02 17.41
CA ASP A 42 10.31 18.74 16.67
C ASP A 42 10.48 18.97 15.15
N LYS A 43 11.00 20.14 14.75
CA LYS A 43 11.26 20.47 13.34
C LYS A 43 12.23 19.50 12.66
N ILE A 44 13.37 19.23 13.30
CA ILE A 44 14.40 18.32 12.76
C ILE A 44 13.84 16.91 12.63
N TYR A 45 13.13 16.45 13.66
CA TYR A 45 12.61 15.10 13.75
C TYR A 45 11.48 14.84 12.76
N THR A 46 10.50 15.74 12.70
CA THR A 46 9.39 15.69 11.74
C THR A 46 9.89 15.78 10.30
N GLY A 47 10.86 16.67 10.03
CA GLY A 47 11.49 16.77 8.71
C GLY A 47 12.28 15.53 8.31
N LEU A 48 13.11 14.98 9.21
CA LEU A 48 13.89 13.76 8.98
C LEU A 48 12.98 12.55 8.73
N LEU A 49 11.96 12.36 9.57
CA LEU A 49 11.01 11.28 9.41
C LEU A 49 10.23 11.39 8.11
N GLY A 50 9.71 12.59 7.78
CA GLY A 50 9.03 12.83 6.52
C GLY A 50 9.93 12.49 5.32
N LEU A 51 11.19 12.92 5.34
CA LEU A 51 12.14 12.62 4.28
C LEU A 51 12.42 11.11 4.15
N VAL A 52 12.70 10.44 5.26
CA VAL A 52 13.02 9.00 5.27
C VAL A 52 11.81 8.15 4.90
N ILE A 53 10.60 8.50 5.35
CA ILE A 53 9.37 7.74 5.14
C ILE A 53 8.76 8.01 3.76
N VAL A 54 8.97 9.18 3.17
CA VAL A 54 8.41 9.52 1.85
C VAL A 54 9.42 9.28 0.73
N ILE A 55 10.60 9.89 0.81
CA ILE A 55 11.54 9.94 -0.32
C ILE A 55 12.18 8.58 -0.57
N ILE A 56 12.62 7.89 0.49
CA ILE A 56 13.30 6.59 0.33
C ILE A 56 12.34 5.53 -0.24
N PRO A 57 11.13 5.31 0.31
CA PRO A 57 10.19 4.35 -0.27
C PRO A 57 9.80 4.72 -1.70
N PHE A 58 9.49 6.00 -1.97
CA PHE A 58 9.12 6.42 -3.32
C PHE A 58 10.24 6.19 -4.35
N GLY A 59 11.48 6.52 -3.99
CA GLY A 59 12.66 6.32 -4.84
C GLY A 59 12.95 4.84 -5.08
N VAL A 60 12.97 4.02 -4.03
CA VAL A 60 13.19 2.56 -4.14
C VAL A 60 12.10 1.93 -5.00
N ILE A 61 10.84 2.30 -4.79
CA ILE A 61 9.71 1.78 -5.55
C ILE A 61 9.86 2.17 -7.03
N THR A 62 10.01 3.45 -7.33
CA THR A 62 10.17 3.91 -8.73
C THR A 62 11.33 3.18 -9.43
N PHE A 63 12.45 3.01 -8.74
CA PHE A 63 13.59 2.25 -9.27
C PHE A 63 13.25 0.76 -9.50
N CYS A 64 12.62 0.09 -8.54
CA CYS A 64 12.21 -1.30 -8.70
C CYS A 64 11.22 -1.48 -9.88
N TYR A 65 10.22 -0.61 -10.01
CA TYR A 65 9.22 -0.72 -11.07
C TYR A 65 9.76 -0.40 -12.45
N THR A 66 10.64 0.60 -12.57
CA THR A 66 11.32 0.88 -13.84
C THR A 66 12.13 -0.33 -14.30
N LYS A 67 12.85 -1.00 -13.39
CA LYS A 67 13.58 -2.25 -13.70
C LYS A 67 12.65 -3.38 -14.12
N VAL A 68 11.53 -3.58 -13.42
CA VAL A 68 10.53 -4.61 -13.78
C VAL A 68 9.93 -4.31 -15.15
N PHE A 69 9.49 -3.08 -15.40
CA PHE A 69 8.90 -2.67 -16.67
C PHE A 69 9.87 -2.85 -17.85
N LEU A 70 11.14 -2.46 -17.66
CA LEU A 70 12.19 -2.65 -18.67
C LEU A 70 12.48 -4.13 -18.94
N LYS A 71 12.49 -4.99 -17.90
CA LYS A 71 12.67 -6.43 -18.06
C LYS A 71 11.51 -7.05 -18.83
N VAL A 72 10.28 -6.64 -18.55
CA VAL A 72 9.07 -7.09 -19.23
C VAL A 72 9.05 -6.65 -20.69
N GLN A 73 9.42 -5.40 -20.97
CA GLN A 73 9.50 -4.88 -22.34
C GLN A 73 10.56 -5.63 -23.15
N LYS A 74 11.75 -5.87 -22.56
CA LYS A 74 12.83 -6.64 -23.19
C LYS A 74 12.45 -8.11 -23.39
N HIS A 75 11.68 -8.68 -22.47
CA HIS A 75 11.11 -10.02 -22.62
C HIS A 75 10.16 -10.00 -23.83
N ARG A 76 9.14 -9.14 -23.84
CA ARG A 76 8.13 -9.00 -24.92
C ARG A 76 8.74 -8.76 -26.31
N GLN A 77 9.79 -7.95 -26.41
CA GLN A 77 10.50 -7.69 -27.69
C GLN A 77 11.23 -8.94 -28.22
N ARG A 78 11.79 -9.79 -27.34
CA ARG A 78 12.42 -11.06 -27.74
C ARG A 78 11.41 -12.11 -28.21
N PHE A 79 10.16 -12.08 -27.76
CA PHE A 79 9.10 -12.99 -28.26
C PHE A 79 8.58 -12.61 -29.64
N MET A 80 8.61 -11.33 -30.02
CA MET A 80 8.20 -10.91 -31.36
C MET A 80 9.22 -11.30 -32.45
N SER A 81 10.40 -11.78 -32.06
CA SER A 81 11.52 -12.08 -32.96
C SER A 81 11.95 -13.56 -32.95
N THR A 82 11.30 -14.44 -32.19
CA THR A 82 11.59 -15.89 -32.20
C THR A 82 10.29 -16.68 -32.22
N ASP A 83 10.10 -17.41 -33.32
CA ASP A 83 9.00 -18.34 -33.56
C ASP A 83 8.99 -19.45 -32.47
N SER A 84 7.79 -19.75 -31.95
CA SER A 84 7.40 -21.04 -31.35
C SER A 84 7.99 -21.51 -30.00
N ARG A 85 7.07 -21.79 -29.05
CA ARG A 85 7.11 -22.88 -28.03
C ARG A 85 7.78 -22.69 -26.66
N ILE A 86 8.02 -21.47 -26.15
CA ILE A 86 8.26 -21.33 -24.70
C ILE A 86 6.91 -21.39 -23.97
N SER A 87 6.75 -22.41 -23.13
CA SER A 87 5.53 -22.82 -22.44
C SER A 87 4.71 -21.65 -21.86
N ALA A 88 3.45 -21.53 -22.30
CA ALA A 88 2.43 -20.64 -21.74
C ALA A 88 2.42 -20.49 -20.19
N PRO A 89 2.75 -21.51 -19.37
CA PRO A 89 2.85 -21.35 -17.92
C PRO A 89 3.86 -20.31 -17.43
N SER A 90 5.06 -20.18 -18.02
CA SER A 90 6.07 -19.23 -17.52
C SER A 90 5.70 -17.76 -17.81
N LEU A 91 5.06 -17.52 -18.95
CA LEU A 91 4.53 -16.20 -19.32
C LEU A 91 3.34 -15.81 -18.43
N ARG A 92 2.44 -16.75 -18.12
CA ARG A 92 1.28 -16.53 -17.23
C ARG A 92 1.72 -16.16 -15.81
N LEU A 93 2.70 -16.88 -15.25
CA LEU A 93 3.28 -16.57 -13.94
C LEU A 93 3.86 -15.15 -13.90
N SER A 94 4.61 -14.74 -14.94
CA SER A 94 5.16 -13.39 -15.02
C SER A 94 4.08 -12.30 -15.09
N VAL A 95 2.97 -12.52 -15.80
CA VAL A 95 1.86 -11.56 -15.88
C VAL A 95 1.13 -11.42 -14.54
N GLU A 96 0.97 -12.51 -13.80
CA GLU A 96 0.39 -12.49 -12.45
C GLU A 96 1.29 -11.73 -11.47
N GLU A 97 2.59 -12.01 -11.46
CA GLU A 97 3.58 -11.28 -10.67
C GLU A 97 3.57 -9.77 -10.98
N ILE A 98 3.43 -9.40 -12.26
CA ILE A 98 3.31 -8.00 -12.69
C ILE A 98 2.03 -7.36 -12.18
N ASN A 99 0.89 -8.07 -12.19
CA ASN A 99 -0.38 -7.54 -11.68
C ASN A 99 -0.37 -7.36 -10.16
N ILE A 100 0.21 -8.32 -9.43
CA ILE A 100 0.44 -8.20 -7.98
C ILE A 100 1.31 -6.96 -7.72
N THR A 101 2.43 -6.86 -8.43
CA THR A 101 3.35 -5.73 -8.35
C THR A 101 2.62 -4.43 -8.70
N LYS A 102 1.86 -4.32 -9.79
CA LYS A 102 1.07 -3.11 -10.11
C LYS A 102 0.08 -2.74 -9.00
N THR A 103 -0.54 -3.72 -8.36
CA THR A 103 -1.45 -3.49 -7.22
C THR A 103 -0.68 -2.94 -6.02
N LEU A 104 0.48 -3.52 -5.69
CA LEU A 104 1.39 -3.01 -4.65
C LEU A 104 1.80 -1.56 -4.92
N PHE A 105 2.07 -1.20 -6.18
CA PHE A 105 2.40 0.17 -6.58
C PHE A 105 1.26 1.14 -6.33
N ALA A 106 0.05 0.77 -6.75
CA ALA A 106 -1.14 1.59 -6.54
C ALA A 106 -1.37 1.84 -5.04
N MET A 107 -1.14 0.84 -4.19
CA MET A 107 -1.23 1.00 -2.74
C MET A 107 -0.21 1.99 -2.19
N VAL A 108 1.06 1.85 -2.56
CA VAL A 108 2.06 2.77 -2.04
C VAL A 108 1.88 4.18 -2.57
N LEU A 109 1.47 4.35 -3.83
CA LEU A 109 1.12 5.66 -4.36
C LEU A 109 -0.06 6.28 -3.61
N GLY A 110 -1.14 5.53 -3.41
CA GLY A 110 -2.31 6.01 -2.66
C GLY A 110 -1.94 6.43 -1.23
N PHE A 111 -1.16 5.60 -0.54
CA PHE A 111 -0.64 5.91 0.79
C PHE A 111 0.24 7.17 0.78
N THR A 112 1.18 7.27 -0.17
CA THR A 112 2.08 8.42 -0.30
C THR A 112 1.30 9.72 -0.56
N LEU A 113 0.27 9.68 -1.40
CA LEU A 113 -0.57 10.84 -1.70
C LEU A 113 -1.35 11.35 -0.48
N CYS A 114 -1.68 10.48 0.48
CA CYS A 114 -2.28 10.89 1.75
C CYS A 114 -1.24 11.42 2.74
N TRP A 115 -0.06 10.81 2.80
CA TRP A 115 0.96 11.15 3.79
C TRP A 115 1.79 12.39 3.44
N VAL A 116 2.03 12.67 2.15
CA VAL A 116 2.73 13.90 1.72
C VAL A 116 2.05 15.16 2.28
N PRO A 117 0.74 15.41 2.06
CA PRO A 117 0.08 16.59 2.61
C PRO A 117 0.07 16.60 4.15
N VAL A 118 -0.03 15.44 4.81
CA VAL A 118 0.08 15.34 6.27
C VAL A 118 1.45 15.82 6.74
N PHE A 119 2.54 15.32 6.17
CA PHE A 119 3.89 15.77 6.53
C PHE A 119 4.12 17.27 6.26
N VAL A 120 3.55 17.81 5.18
CA VAL A 120 3.63 19.25 4.90
C VAL A 120 2.90 20.05 5.98
N ILE A 121 1.71 19.60 6.40
CA ILE A 121 0.94 20.24 7.47
C ILE A 121 1.72 20.18 8.78
N GLU A 122 2.17 19.00 9.21
CA GLU A 122 2.93 18.82 10.46
C GLU A 122 4.23 19.64 10.43
N PHE A 123 4.99 19.63 9.33
CA PHE A 123 6.20 20.43 9.22
C PHE A 123 5.91 21.94 9.30
N THR A 124 4.83 22.41 8.67
CA THR A 124 4.44 23.83 8.72
C THR A 124 3.97 24.22 10.12
N ASP A 125 3.24 23.34 10.80
CA ASP A 125 2.78 23.48 12.17
C ASP A 125 3.97 23.59 13.12
N SER A 126 4.92 22.65 13.03
CA SER A 126 6.20 22.68 13.76
C SER A 126 7.01 23.94 13.45
N ALA A 127 7.08 24.34 12.18
CA ALA A 127 7.86 25.51 11.72
C ALA A 127 7.34 26.82 12.33
N THR A 128 6.01 26.98 12.38
CA THR A 128 5.33 28.17 12.90
C THR A 128 5.23 28.18 14.43
N GLY A 129 5.28 27.01 15.09
CA GLY A 129 5.47 26.86 16.53
C GLY A 129 4.30 27.28 17.42
N ASN A 130 3.20 27.78 16.84
CA ASN A 130 2.07 28.37 17.57
C ASN A 130 0.72 27.72 17.27
N HIS A 131 0.70 26.52 16.66
CA HIS A 131 -0.53 25.87 16.19
C HIS A 131 -1.47 26.84 15.45
N SER A 132 -0.89 27.66 14.58
CA SER A 132 -1.57 28.82 13.97
C SER A 132 -2.35 28.46 12.71
N LEU A 133 -2.37 27.19 12.33
CA LEU A 133 -3.08 26.74 11.13
C LEU A 133 -4.59 26.79 11.33
N HIS A 134 -5.31 27.08 10.25
CA HIS A 134 -6.77 27.09 10.28
C HIS A 134 -7.32 25.71 10.67
N ARG A 135 -8.40 25.68 11.47
CA ARG A 135 -9.03 24.42 11.90
C ARG A 135 -9.38 23.47 10.76
N ARG A 136 -9.74 23.98 9.57
CA ARG A 136 -9.98 23.16 8.38
C ARG A 136 -8.75 22.36 7.94
N VAL A 137 -7.56 22.91 8.10
CA VAL A 137 -6.28 22.24 7.78
C VAL A 137 -6.03 21.09 8.75
N TYR A 138 -6.26 21.29 10.04
CA TYR A 138 -6.15 20.21 11.03
C TYR A 138 -7.17 19.09 10.80
N LEU A 139 -8.42 19.42 10.45
CA LEU A 139 -9.42 18.40 10.12
C LEU A 139 -9.05 17.63 8.85
N LEU A 140 -8.51 18.32 7.84
CA LEU A 140 -7.99 17.68 6.63
C LEU A 140 -6.83 16.73 6.97
N ASN A 141 -5.93 17.14 7.86
CA ASN A 141 -4.82 16.30 8.34
C ASN A 141 -5.33 14.98 8.92
N VAL A 142 -6.28 15.05 9.87
CA VAL A 142 -6.89 13.88 10.52
C VAL A 142 -7.62 12.99 9.51
N PHE A 143 -8.35 13.61 8.58
CA PHE A 143 -9.04 12.90 7.51
C PHE A 143 -8.06 12.12 6.62
N LEU A 144 -6.94 12.75 6.21
CA LEU A 144 -5.91 12.13 5.38
C LEU A 144 -5.19 10.98 6.10
N VAL A 145 -4.88 11.15 7.39
CA VAL A 145 -4.32 10.08 8.22
C VAL A 145 -5.29 8.89 8.26
N THR A 146 -6.58 9.16 8.47
CA THR A 146 -7.61 8.11 8.59
C THR A 146 -7.86 7.38 7.27
N ILE A 147 -8.00 8.12 6.16
CA ILE A 147 -8.27 7.52 4.84
C ILE A 147 -7.07 6.70 4.34
N SER A 148 -5.84 7.03 4.76
CA SER A 148 -4.64 6.26 4.38
C SER A 148 -4.72 4.78 4.77
N ALA A 149 -5.41 4.46 5.88
CA ALA A 149 -5.65 3.09 6.31
C ALA A 149 -6.72 2.40 5.44
N ALA A 150 -7.77 3.13 5.04
CA ALA A 150 -8.88 2.64 4.22
C ALA A 150 -8.49 2.40 2.75
N ILE A 151 -7.43 3.07 2.27
CA ILE A 151 -6.89 2.85 0.92
C ILE A 151 -6.47 1.40 0.70
N ASN A 152 -5.91 0.73 1.71
CA ASN A 152 -5.39 -0.62 1.54
C ASN A 152 -6.53 -1.61 1.20
N PRO A 153 -7.59 -1.76 2.02
CA PRO A 153 -8.73 -2.61 1.67
C PRO A 153 -9.45 -2.19 0.38
N VAL A 154 -9.58 -0.89 0.09
CA VAL A 154 -10.22 -0.41 -1.15
C VAL A 154 -9.42 -0.83 -2.37
N ILE A 155 -8.09 -0.71 -2.35
CA ILE A 155 -7.26 -1.12 -3.47
C ILE A 155 -7.28 -2.63 -3.63
N TYR A 156 -7.16 -3.42 -2.55
CA TYR A 156 -7.33 -4.87 -2.66
C TYR A 156 -8.73 -5.24 -3.19
N GLY A 157 -9.77 -4.61 -2.66
CA GLY A 157 -11.16 -4.85 -2.99
C GLY A 157 -11.60 -4.33 -4.36
N VAL A 158 -10.87 -3.40 -5.00
CA VAL A 158 -11.23 -2.86 -6.32
C VAL A 158 -10.27 -3.32 -7.42
N LEU A 159 -8.98 -3.47 -7.11
CA LEU A 159 -7.92 -3.76 -8.10
C LEU A 159 -7.50 -5.23 -8.12
N ASN A 160 -7.64 -5.98 -7.02
CA ASN A 160 -7.34 -7.40 -7.04
C ASN A 160 -8.60 -8.21 -7.42
N ARG A 161 -8.54 -8.88 -8.58
CA ARG A 161 -9.66 -9.66 -9.14
C ARG A 161 -10.11 -10.78 -8.20
N THR A 162 -9.19 -11.39 -7.46
CA THR A 162 -9.47 -12.48 -6.53
C THR A 162 -10.23 -11.96 -5.31
N PHE A 163 -9.77 -10.85 -4.72
CA PHE A 163 -10.46 -10.23 -3.58
C PHE A 163 -11.82 -9.67 -3.95
N ARG A 164 -11.96 -9.03 -5.13
CA ARG A 164 -13.26 -8.58 -5.65
C ARG A 164 -14.29 -9.71 -5.65
N LEU A 165 -13.91 -10.88 -6.16
CA LEU A 165 -14.81 -12.02 -6.29
C LEU A 165 -15.33 -12.47 -4.91
N GLU A 166 -14.44 -12.52 -3.92
CA GLU A 166 -14.81 -12.86 -2.54
C GLU A 166 -15.63 -11.75 -1.85
N TYR A 167 -15.31 -10.47 -2.07
CA TYR A 167 -16.13 -9.35 -1.59
C TYR A 167 -17.54 -9.38 -2.19
N TYR A 168 -17.68 -9.68 -3.47
CA TYR A 168 -18.99 -9.87 -4.10
C TYR A 168 -19.73 -11.05 -3.50
N ARG A 169 -19.07 -12.19 -3.25
CA ARG A 169 -19.68 -13.37 -2.60
C ARG A 169 -20.19 -13.08 -1.20
N LEU A 170 -19.44 -12.30 -0.41
CA LEU A 170 -19.83 -11.89 0.94
C LEU A 170 -20.95 -10.85 0.93
N TRP A 171 -20.97 -9.95 -0.06
CA TRP A 171 -22.00 -8.91 -0.21
C TRP A 171 -23.30 -9.46 -0.82
N SER A 172 -23.22 -10.45 -1.70
CA SER A 172 -24.37 -11.17 -2.24
C SER A 172 -24.83 -12.23 -1.24
N GLY A 173 -25.48 -11.81 -0.16
CA GLY A 173 -26.10 -12.68 0.85
C GLY A 173 -27.30 -13.49 0.34
N CYS A 174 -27.23 -14.07 -0.86
CA CYS A 174 -28.24 -15.00 -1.38
C CYS A 174 -27.58 -16.29 -1.87
N ASN A 175 -27.87 -17.38 -1.15
CA ASN A 175 -27.67 -18.76 -1.57
C ASN A 175 -28.29 -18.98 -2.96
N CYS A 176 -27.48 -19.36 -3.97
CA CYS A 176 -27.78 -20.40 -4.98
C CYS A 176 -26.92 -20.35 -6.26
N CYS A 177 -26.05 -19.36 -6.47
CA CYS A 177 -25.19 -19.38 -7.66
C CYS A 177 -23.72 -19.51 -7.27
N SER A 178 -23.25 -20.76 -7.19
CA SER A 178 -21.83 -21.06 -7.30
C SER A 178 -21.35 -20.54 -8.66
N MET A 179 -20.71 -19.36 -8.67
CA MET A 179 -19.89 -18.94 -9.80
C MET A 179 -18.66 -19.84 -9.79
N GLU A 180 -18.54 -20.69 -10.81
CA GLU A 180 -17.36 -21.51 -11.07
C GLU A 180 -16.11 -20.63 -11.02
N VAL A 181 -15.33 -20.78 -9.95
CA VAL A 181 -13.96 -20.30 -9.90
C VAL A 181 -13.18 -21.24 -10.79
N TRP A 182 -12.78 -20.73 -11.95
CA TRP A 182 -11.77 -21.38 -12.77
C TRP A 182 -10.47 -21.39 -11.98
N ASP A 183 -10.17 -22.52 -11.34
CA ASP A 183 -8.86 -22.82 -10.79
C ASP A 183 -7.80 -22.67 -11.90
N VAL A 184 -6.94 -21.67 -11.77
CA VAL A 184 -5.80 -21.39 -12.67
C VAL A 184 -4.62 -22.35 -12.38
N HIS A 185 -4.87 -23.56 -11.88
CA HIS A 185 -3.82 -24.57 -11.73
C HIS A 185 -4.28 -25.99 -12.09
N ARG A 186 -4.18 -26.32 -13.38
CA ARG A 186 -3.69 -27.63 -13.83
C ARG A 186 -3.49 -27.64 -15.34
N GLU A 187 -2.27 -27.89 -15.80
CA GLU A 187 -2.04 -28.81 -16.92
C GLU A 187 -0.64 -29.43 -16.81
N HIS A 188 -0.57 -30.62 -16.22
CA HIS A 188 0.03 -31.76 -16.90
C HIS A 188 -0.55 -33.07 -16.34
N GLY A 189 -1.18 -33.85 -17.22
CA GLY A 189 -1.21 -35.30 -17.11
C GLY A 189 -2.52 -35.97 -16.68
N GLN A 190 -3.26 -36.44 -17.69
CA GLN A 190 -4.08 -37.65 -17.70
C GLN A 190 -5.49 -37.64 -17.08
N ASN A 191 -6.47 -37.56 -17.99
CA ASN A 191 -7.46 -38.60 -18.22
C ASN A 191 -8.16 -39.19 -16.98
N SER A 192 -9.24 -38.55 -16.55
CA SER A 192 -10.41 -39.27 -16.01
C SER A 192 -11.61 -38.32 -15.94
N LYS A 193 -12.67 -38.69 -16.67
CA LYS A 193 -13.99 -38.09 -16.53
C LYS A 193 -14.48 -38.30 -15.10
N HIS A 194 -14.45 -37.25 -14.28
CA HIS A 194 -15.28 -37.21 -13.09
C HIS A 194 -15.70 -35.76 -12.80
N LYS A 195 -16.77 -35.32 -13.46
CA LYS A 195 -17.55 -34.18 -13.01
C LYS A 195 -18.23 -34.61 -11.72
N ARG A 196 -17.68 -34.23 -10.56
CA ARG A 196 -18.37 -34.37 -9.29
C ARG A 196 -19.30 -33.17 -9.13
N ALA A 197 -20.53 -33.32 -9.60
CA ALA A 197 -21.63 -32.47 -9.17
C ALA A 197 -21.93 -32.86 -7.71
N TYR A 198 -21.66 -31.96 -6.77
CA TYR A 198 -22.13 -32.13 -5.42
C TYR A 198 -23.58 -31.65 -5.39
N THR A 199 -24.50 -32.60 -5.47
CA THR A 199 -25.91 -32.41 -5.17
C THR A 199 -26.04 -32.17 -3.68
N CYS A 200 -26.51 -31.00 -3.25
CA CYS A 200 -27.01 -30.85 -1.88
C CYS A 200 -28.46 -31.36 -1.85
N THR A 201 -28.67 -32.49 -1.17
CA THR A 201 -29.94 -32.88 -0.54
C THR A 201 -30.26 -31.94 0.61
#